data_AF-A0A4R6JR27-F1
#
_entry.id   AF-A0A4R6JR27-F1
#
_cell.length_a   1.000
_cell.length_b   1.000
_cell.length_c   1.000
_cell.angle_alpha   90.00
_cell.angle_beta   90.00
_cell.angle_gamma   90.00
#
_symmetry.space_group_name_H-M   'P 1'
#
loop_
_entity.id
_entity.type
_entity.pdbx_description
1 polymer ?
#
loop_
_entity_poly.entity_id
_entity_poly.type
_entity_poly.pdbx_seq_one_letter_code
_entity_poly.pdbx_strand_id
1 'polypeptide(L)'
;MSPPEGHVWVDPDGLKRAGEEYERHAVYYDHQLRNVQGLRLMYDGCWGDDDMGREFARSFLAGLDGAEAVLKGSHAHVRYAADSLKESSGDFADTEDDAVDAGGRLITMAEPGTPPPATPGPQPATTPGAPPPPSGATENAIPSEYFGTPQTPASPVQGGPANLSLNADPTSNTTPLTMHDGEKVTPGPDGSIPSEHFGEPQTPATPAQGGPNHLSLNAEPPQRSPYEGEVQAPVYDPAPLEPGQMPSTSDVRTPVGGATPEVPDPYLNGHPVDEGFRLVALTPEPDGSVVYDANRYDSVTPVPRSAVSDSAGQPIPGDGLRFFLVQDNPLGDPEAPGYRSLPISVQPPAG
;
A
#
# COMPACT_ATOMS: atom_id res chain seq x y z
N MET A 1 12.18 36.56 -32.94
CA MET A 1 11.84 35.31 -32.23
C MET A 1 10.62 35.61 -31.40
N SER A 2 9.46 35.06 -31.77
CA SER A 2 8.24 35.23 -30.96
C SER A 2 8.35 34.33 -29.73
N PRO A 3 8.00 34.81 -28.52
CA PRO A 3 7.94 33.94 -27.35
C PRO A 3 6.86 32.87 -27.58
N PRO A 4 7.10 31.60 -27.17
CA PRO A 4 6.06 30.58 -27.24
C PRO A 4 4.94 30.96 -26.27
N GLU A 5 3.75 31.24 -26.81
CA GLU A 5 2.51 31.31 -26.02
C GLU A 5 2.15 29.88 -25.62
N GLY A 6 2.44 29.53 -24.37
CA GLY A 6 1.93 28.34 -23.72
C GLY A 6 0.71 28.72 -22.88
N HIS A 7 -0.47 28.30 -23.30
CA HIS A 7 -1.66 28.36 -22.45
C HIS A 7 -1.79 27.02 -21.72
N VAL A 8 -1.69 27.04 -20.39
CA VAL A 8 -2.02 25.90 -19.54
C VAL A 8 -3.47 26.06 -19.14
N TRP A 9 -4.33 25.15 -19.57
CA TRP A 9 -5.71 25.07 -19.11
C TRP A 9 -5.80 24.00 -18.02
N VAL A 10 -6.39 24.36 -16.89
CA VAL A 10 -6.62 23.46 -15.75
C VAL A 10 -8.13 23.26 -15.65
N ASP A 11 -8.57 22.02 -15.52
CA ASP A 11 -9.97 21.67 -15.26
C ASP A 11 -10.19 21.64 -13.73
N PRO A 12 -10.76 22.70 -13.11
CA PRO A 12 -10.94 22.75 -11.66
C PRO A 12 -11.86 21.64 -11.16
N ASP A 13 -12.92 21.30 -11.91
CA ASP A 13 -13.83 20.20 -11.57
C ASP A 13 -13.12 18.84 -11.65
N GLY A 14 -12.17 18.69 -12.58
CA GLY A 14 -11.28 17.54 -12.66
C GLY A 14 -10.41 17.37 -11.40
N LEU A 15 -9.75 18.45 -10.96
CA LEU A 15 -8.93 18.44 -9.74
C LEU A 15 -9.75 18.13 -8.49
N LYS A 16 -10.93 18.75 -8.37
CA LYS A 16 -11.84 18.51 -7.24
C LYS A 16 -12.25 17.04 -7.16
N ARG A 17 -12.68 16.44 -8.28
CA ARG A 17 -13.05 15.02 -8.36
C ARG A 17 -11.88 14.10 -8.02
N ALA A 18 -10.67 14.42 -8.47
CA ALA A 18 -9.48 13.66 -8.11
C ALA A 18 -9.21 13.74 -6.59
N GLY A 19 -9.33 14.93 -5.99
CA GLY A 19 -9.20 15.10 -4.54
C GLY A 19 -10.25 14.32 -3.74
N GLU A 20 -11.51 14.28 -4.20
CA GLU A 20 -12.57 13.46 -3.61
C GLU A 20 -12.24 11.95 -3.69
N GLU A 21 -11.63 11.49 -4.79
CA GLU A 21 -11.20 10.10 -4.93
C GLU A 21 -10.08 9.72 -3.96
N TYR A 22 -9.06 10.57 -3.83
CA TYR A 22 -8.02 10.36 -2.82
C TYR A 22 -8.58 10.34 -1.40
N GLU A 23 -9.58 11.18 -1.10
CA GLU A 23 -10.26 11.13 0.20
C GLU A 23 -10.99 9.79 0.41
N ARG A 24 -11.66 9.24 -0.61
CA ARG A 24 -12.24 7.89 -0.52
C ARG A 24 -11.18 6.83 -0.23
N HIS A 25 -10.00 6.93 -0.84
CA HIS A 25 -8.88 6.04 -0.54
C HIS A 25 -8.34 6.22 0.89
N ALA A 26 -8.37 7.42 1.46
CA ALA A 26 -7.98 7.64 2.86
C ALA A 26 -8.87 6.83 3.83
N VAL A 27 -10.16 6.70 3.55
CA VAL A 27 -11.11 5.89 4.35
C VAL A 27 -10.71 4.41 4.40
N TYR A 28 -10.10 3.88 3.33
CA TYR A 28 -9.59 2.51 3.32
C TYR A 28 -8.45 2.32 4.33
N TYR A 29 -7.54 3.29 4.44
CA TYR A 29 -6.47 3.23 5.46
C TYR A 29 -7.03 3.32 6.88
N ASP A 30 -8.07 4.14 7.12
CA ASP A 30 -8.75 4.19 8.41
C ASP A 30 -9.38 2.83 8.79
N HIS A 31 -9.87 2.08 7.81
CA HIS A 31 -10.34 0.71 8.03
C HIS A 31 -9.19 -0.24 8.37
N GLN A 32 -8.07 -0.18 7.65
CA GLN A 32 -6.91 -1.04 7.93
C GLN A 32 -6.26 -0.75 9.28
N LEU A 33 -6.18 0.51 9.69
CA LEU A 33 -5.71 0.88 11.03
C LEU A 33 -6.58 0.28 12.13
N ARG A 34 -7.91 0.30 11.96
CA ARG A 34 -8.85 -0.35 12.88
C ARG A 34 -8.65 -1.87 12.91
N ASN A 35 -8.37 -2.51 11.78
CA ASN A 35 -8.07 -3.94 11.72
C ASN A 35 -6.80 -4.29 12.50
N VAL A 36 -5.73 -3.51 12.34
CA VAL A 36 -4.47 -3.70 13.10
C VAL A 36 -4.71 -3.54 14.61
N GLN A 37 -5.50 -2.55 15.02
CA GLN A 37 -5.89 -2.39 16.42
C GLN A 37 -6.76 -3.55 16.91
N GLY A 38 -7.67 -4.05 16.08
CA GLY A 38 -8.49 -5.22 16.37
C GLY A 38 -7.65 -6.49 16.58
N LEU A 39 -6.63 -6.72 15.75
CA LEU A 39 -5.69 -7.82 15.91
C LEU A 39 -4.93 -7.72 17.23
N ARG A 40 -4.48 -6.51 17.61
CA ARG A 40 -3.81 -6.29 18.89
C ARG A 40 -4.71 -6.68 20.07
N LEU A 41 -5.97 -6.25 20.06
CA LEU A 41 -6.92 -6.56 21.14
C LEU A 41 -7.29 -8.05 21.18
N MET A 42 -7.46 -8.67 20.01
CA MET A 42 -7.88 -10.07 19.90
C MET A 42 -6.80 -11.04 20.39
N TYR A 43 -5.53 -10.73 20.14
CA TYR A 43 -4.41 -11.60 20.50
C TYR A 43 -3.68 -11.17 21.79
N ASP A 44 -4.17 -10.13 22.47
CA ASP A 44 -3.59 -9.73 23.76
C ASP A 44 -3.77 -10.85 24.79
N GLY A 45 -2.67 -11.28 25.42
CA GLY A 45 -2.66 -12.36 26.40
C GLY A 45 -2.87 -13.79 25.84
N CYS A 46 -2.93 -14.00 24.53
CA CYS A 46 -3.12 -15.35 23.95
C CYS A 46 -1.86 -16.23 23.94
N TRP A 47 -0.70 -15.68 24.30
CA TRP A 47 0.60 -16.32 24.02
C TRP A 47 1.18 -17.14 25.18
N GLY A 48 0.50 -17.18 26.32
CA GLY A 48 1.01 -17.84 27.54
C GLY A 48 2.08 -17.03 28.26
N ASP A 49 2.30 -17.37 29.54
CA ASP A 49 3.21 -16.66 30.44
C ASP A 49 4.59 -17.32 30.56
N ASP A 50 4.98 -18.18 29.62
CA ASP A 50 6.34 -18.70 29.57
C ASP A 50 7.27 -17.77 28.78
N ASP A 51 8.57 -18.09 28.76
CA ASP A 51 9.57 -17.25 28.07
C ASP A 51 9.32 -17.19 26.56
N MET A 52 8.90 -18.30 25.95
CA MET A 52 8.64 -18.39 24.51
C MET A 52 7.40 -17.56 24.13
N GLY A 53 6.33 -17.67 24.92
CA GLY A 53 5.11 -16.88 24.77
C GLY A 53 5.36 -15.38 24.88
N ARG A 54 6.15 -14.96 25.87
CA ARG A 54 6.57 -13.56 26.02
C ARG A 54 7.40 -13.05 24.86
N GLU A 55 8.34 -13.84 24.36
CA GLU A 55 9.19 -13.45 23.23
C GLU A 55 8.39 -13.33 21.94
N PHE A 56 7.52 -14.31 21.67
CA PHE A 56 6.62 -14.28 20.52
C PHE A 56 5.68 -13.07 20.58
N ALA A 57 5.02 -12.83 21.72
CA ALA A 57 4.14 -11.69 21.92
C ALA A 57 4.87 -10.37 21.64
N ARG A 58 6.11 -10.22 22.13
CA ARG A 58 6.93 -9.03 21.89
C ARG A 58 7.21 -8.84 20.40
N SER A 59 7.62 -9.89 19.69
CA SER A 59 7.92 -9.82 18.25
C SER A 59 6.67 -9.50 17.43
N PHE A 60 5.55 -10.15 17.73
CA PHE A 60 4.26 -9.91 17.08
C PHE A 60 3.78 -8.48 17.27
N LEU A 61 3.80 -7.97 18.51
CA LEU A 61 3.38 -6.60 18.81
C LEU A 61 4.26 -5.55 18.12
N ALA A 62 5.57 -5.77 18.08
CA ALA A 62 6.49 -4.91 17.35
C ALA A 62 6.23 -4.93 15.83
N GLY A 63 5.87 -6.09 15.28
CA GLY A 63 5.43 -6.21 13.89
C GLY A 63 4.16 -5.40 13.60
N LEU A 64 3.17 -5.46 14.50
CA LEU A 64 1.96 -4.64 14.40
C LEU A 64 2.26 -3.14 14.51
N ASP A 65 3.18 -2.71 15.38
CA ASP A 65 3.63 -1.31 15.47
C ASP A 65 4.23 -0.83 14.15
N GLY A 66 5.07 -1.67 13.52
CA GLY A 66 5.66 -1.37 12.21
C GLY A 66 4.60 -1.23 11.11
N ALA A 67 3.65 -2.15 11.04
CA ALA A 67 2.55 -2.08 10.09
C ALA A 67 1.66 -0.83 10.31
N GLU A 68 1.33 -0.52 11.57
CA GLU A 68 0.58 0.68 11.93
C GLU A 68 1.30 1.96 11.51
N ALA A 69 2.63 2.04 11.72
CA ALA A 69 3.43 3.19 11.33
C ALA A 69 3.42 3.43 9.81
N VAL A 70 3.57 2.37 9.00
CA VAL A 70 3.49 2.45 7.54
C VAL A 70 2.10 2.91 7.10
N LEU A 71 1.03 2.30 7.64
CA LEU A 71 -0.35 2.68 7.31
C LEU A 71 -0.65 4.14 7.66
N LYS A 72 -0.22 4.62 8.83
CA LYS A 72 -0.35 6.04 9.22
C LYS A 72 0.41 6.96 8.26
N GLY A 73 1.62 6.58 7.87
CA GLY A 73 2.44 7.32 6.91
C GLY A 73 1.74 7.45 5.56
N SER A 74 1.28 6.34 4.98
CA SER A 74 0.55 6.33 3.70
C SER A 74 -0.77 7.10 3.78
N HIS A 75 -1.54 6.92 4.86
CA HIS A 75 -2.79 7.63 5.10
C HIS A 75 -2.59 9.15 5.11
N ALA A 76 -1.55 9.63 5.80
CA ALA A 76 -1.24 11.06 5.87
C ALA A 76 -0.89 11.64 4.48
N HIS A 77 -0.12 10.91 3.66
CA HIS A 77 0.22 11.36 2.30
C HIS A 77 -1.02 11.43 1.40
N VAL A 78 -1.90 10.44 1.47
CA VAL A 78 -3.13 10.40 0.67
C VAL A 78 -4.09 11.53 1.08
N ARG A 79 -4.28 11.78 2.37
CA ARG A 79 -5.08 12.92 2.85
C ARG A 79 -4.49 14.26 2.39
N TYR A 80 -3.18 14.44 2.54
CA TYR A 80 -2.52 15.65 2.07
C TYR A 80 -2.74 15.89 0.57
N ALA A 81 -2.59 14.85 -0.26
CA ALA A 81 -2.88 14.94 -1.68
C ALA A 81 -4.35 15.31 -1.95
N ALA A 82 -5.30 14.67 -1.25
CA ALA A 82 -6.72 14.97 -1.36
C ALA A 82 -7.03 16.44 -1.04
N ASP A 83 -6.52 16.94 0.08
CA ASP A 83 -6.76 18.31 0.54
C ASP A 83 -6.13 19.33 -0.42
N SER A 84 -4.88 19.11 -0.83
CA SER A 84 -4.18 20.01 -1.76
C SER A 84 -4.85 20.10 -3.15
N LEU A 85 -5.40 18.98 -3.65
CA LEU A 85 -6.14 18.97 -4.92
C LEU A 85 -7.46 19.72 -4.82
N LYS A 86 -8.17 19.60 -3.70
CA LYS A 86 -9.41 20.34 -3.46
C LYS A 86 -9.16 21.83 -3.26
N GLU A 87 -8.14 22.19 -2.49
CA GLU A 87 -7.74 23.58 -2.28
C GLU A 87 -7.36 24.23 -3.61
N SER A 88 -6.44 23.61 -4.36
CA SER A 88 -6.04 24.12 -5.67
C SER A 88 -7.20 24.20 -6.67
N SER A 89 -8.17 23.27 -6.63
CA SER A 89 -9.37 23.38 -7.48
C SER A 89 -10.19 24.64 -7.20
N GLY A 90 -10.26 25.09 -5.94
CA GLY A 90 -10.91 26.33 -5.55
C GLY A 90 -10.18 27.55 -6.09
N ASP A 91 -8.85 27.59 -5.91
CA ASP A 91 -8.01 28.69 -6.40
C ASP A 91 -8.11 28.87 -7.93
N PHE A 92 -8.15 27.76 -8.68
CA PHE A 92 -8.31 27.82 -10.13
C PHE A 92 -9.71 28.28 -10.56
N ALA A 93 -10.77 27.83 -9.88
CA ALA A 93 -12.13 28.27 -10.17
C ALA A 93 -12.31 29.77 -9.91
N ASP A 94 -11.80 30.27 -8.79
CA ASP A 94 -11.84 31.69 -8.44
C ASP A 94 -11.07 32.54 -9.48
N THR A 95 -9.91 32.04 -9.92
CA THR A 95 -9.10 32.71 -10.96
C THR A 95 -9.82 32.73 -12.31
N GLU A 96 -10.54 31.67 -12.67
CA GLU A 96 -11.33 31.60 -13.90
C GLU A 96 -12.50 32.60 -13.86
N ASP A 97 -13.23 32.67 -12.75
CA ASP A 97 -14.32 33.64 -12.54
C ASP A 97 -13.80 35.09 -12.65
N ASP A 98 -12.65 35.40 -12.05
CA ASP A 98 -12.01 36.71 -12.15
C ASP A 98 -11.61 37.05 -13.60
N ALA A 99 -11.09 36.06 -14.35
CA ALA A 99 -10.72 36.23 -15.75
C ALA A 99 -11.96 36.47 -16.64
N VAL A 100 -13.07 35.76 -16.38
CA VAL A 100 -14.34 35.94 -17.08
C VAL A 100 -14.94 37.31 -16.80
N ASP A 101 -14.95 37.76 -15.54
CA ASP A 101 -15.43 39.10 -15.18
C ASP A 101 -14.58 40.20 -15.83
N ALA A 102 -13.25 40.08 -15.77
CA ALA A 102 -12.34 41.01 -16.43
C ALA A 102 -12.56 41.06 -17.95
N GLY A 103 -12.74 39.90 -18.60
CA GLY A 103 -13.07 39.79 -20.02
C GLY A 103 -14.39 40.48 -20.36
N GLY A 104 -15.43 40.25 -19.56
CA GLY A 104 -16.74 40.89 -19.71
C GLY A 104 -16.66 42.42 -19.59
N ARG A 105 -15.88 42.93 -18.64
CA ARG A 105 -15.63 44.38 -18.49
C ARG A 105 -14.93 44.97 -19.71
N LEU A 106 -13.92 44.29 -20.26
CA LEU A 106 -13.21 44.75 -21.46
C LEU A 106 -14.12 44.78 -22.69
N ILE A 107 -14.96 43.76 -22.88
CA ILE A 107 -15.95 43.73 -23.98
C ILE A 107 -16.93 44.90 -23.83
N THR A 108 -17.42 45.16 -22.62
CA THR A 108 -18.33 46.28 -22.33
C THR A 108 -17.69 47.65 -22.61
N MET A 109 -16.39 47.81 -22.31
CA MET A 109 -15.63 49.03 -22.62
C MET A 109 -15.32 49.21 -24.10
N ALA A 110 -15.27 48.13 -24.88
CA ALA A 110 -14.99 48.16 -26.31
C ALA A 110 -16.22 48.57 -27.13
N GLU A 111 -17.43 48.55 -26.56
CA GLU A 111 -18.63 48.98 -27.27
C GLU A 111 -18.66 50.52 -27.48
N PRO A 112 -18.75 51.00 -28.73
CA PRO A 112 -18.73 52.42 -29.04
C PRO A 112 -20.01 53.11 -28.58
N GLY A 113 -19.91 53.93 -27.54
CA GLY A 113 -21.02 54.73 -27.00
C GLY A 113 -21.15 54.69 -25.48
N THR A 114 -20.44 53.76 -24.82
CA THR A 114 -20.46 53.64 -23.35
C THR A 114 -19.44 54.62 -22.74
N PRO A 115 -19.86 55.56 -21.88
CA PRO A 115 -18.91 56.44 -21.19
C PRO A 115 -17.97 55.60 -20.30
N PRO A 116 -16.67 55.93 -20.23
CA PRO A 116 -15.72 55.13 -19.48
C PRO A 116 -16.12 55.08 -18.00
N PRO A 117 -16.18 53.88 -17.39
CA PRO A 117 -16.44 53.78 -15.95
C PRO A 117 -15.30 54.45 -15.18
N ALA A 118 -15.65 55.10 -14.07
CA ALA A 118 -14.67 55.72 -13.17
C ALA A 118 -13.65 54.67 -12.72
N THR A 119 -12.36 54.96 -12.94
CA THR A 119 -11.23 54.09 -12.66
C THR A 119 -11.31 53.53 -11.23
N PRO A 120 -11.49 52.22 -11.03
CA PRO A 120 -11.30 51.60 -9.74
C PRO A 120 -9.82 51.69 -9.35
N GLY A 121 -9.52 52.05 -8.11
CA GLY A 121 -8.15 52.10 -7.61
C GLY A 121 -7.47 50.73 -7.70
N PRO A 122 -6.13 50.68 -7.79
CA PRO A 122 -5.38 49.45 -8.01
C PRO A 122 -5.68 48.41 -6.91
N GLN A 123 -6.29 47.29 -7.30
CA GLN A 123 -6.33 46.09 -6.47
C GLN A 123 -4.94 45.43 -6.48
N PRO A 124 -4.46 44.95 -5.32
CA PRO A 124 -3.19 44.24 -5.24
C PRO A 124 -3.27 42.94 -6.06
N ALA A 125 -2.33 42.74 -6.98
CA ALA A 125 -2.20 41.50 -7.73
C ALA A 125 -1.90 40.34 -6.76
N THR A 126 -2.82 39.39 -6.66
CA THR A 126 -2.56 38.08 -6.08
C THR A 126 -1.62 37.35 -7.04
N THR A 127 -0.40 37.12 -6.58
CA THR A 127 0.59 36.34 -7.34
C THR A 127 0.14 34.88 -7.28
N PRO A 128 0.05 34.14 -8.40
CA PRO A 128 -0.23 32.70 -8.39
C PRO A 128 0.81 31.99 -7.53
N GLY A 129 0.37 31.55 -6.36
CA GLY A 129 1.23 31.08 -5.28
C GLY A 129 1.85 29.73 -5.60
N ALA A 130 3.13 29.60 -5.26
CA ALA A 130 3.73 28.30 -4.99
C ALA A 130 2.85 27.52 -3.97
N PRO A 131 2.81 26.19 -4.03
CA PRO A 131 2.07 25.38 -3.07
C PRO A 131 2.44 25.79 -1.63
N PRO A 132 1.46 25.92 -0.72
CA PRO A 132 1.74 26.35 0.64
C PRO A 132 2.74 25.38 1.29
N PRO A 133 3.78 25.88 2.00
CA PRO A 133 4.59 25.01 2.83
C PRO A 133 3.70 24.39 3.92
N PRO A 134 4.00 23.17 4.38
CA PRO A 134 3.18 22.46 5.35
C PRO A 134 3.04 23.29 6.63
N SER A 135 1.87 23.91 6.81
CA SER A 135 1.53 24.63 8.04
C SER A 135 0.75 23.70 8.96
N GLY A 136 1.39 23.29 10.06
CA GLY A 136 0.67 22.89 11.26
C GLY A 136 0.29 21.42 11.40
N ALA A 137 1.28 20.52 11.40
CA ALA A 137 1.22 19.31 12.22
C ALA A 137 2.00 19.56 13.52
N THR A 138 1.45 20.37 14.42
CA THR A 138 1.91 20.40 15.80
C THR A 138 1.22 19.30 16.59
N GLU A 139 2.06 18.51 17.28
CA GLU A 139 1.73 17.52 18.31
C GLU A 139 1.46 16.06 17.87
N ASN A 140 2.38 15.50 17.08
CA ASN A 140 2.99 14.16 17.32
C ASN A 140 4.04 13.90 16.24
N ALA A 141 5.19 14.57 16.37
CA ALA A 141 6.32 14.34 15.48
C ALA A 141 6.90 12.94 15.75
N ILE A 142 6.70 12.03 14.81
CA ILE A 142 7.53 10.82 14.69
C ILE A 142 8.98 11.30 14.48
N PRO A 143 9.99 10.76 15.18
CA PRO A 143 11.38 11.17 15.00
C PRO A 143 11.81 11.09 13.54
N SER A 144 12.40 12.17 13.05
CA SER A 144 12.93 12.34 11.69
C SER A 144 14.05 11.34 11.34
N GLU A 145 14.43 10.46 12.25
CA GLU A 145 15.46 9.43 12.05
C GLU A 145 15.02 8.30 11.10
N TYR A 146 13.72 8.20 10.78
CA TYR A 146 13.19 7.21 9.84
C TYR A 146 13.07 7.69 8.39
N PHE A 147 13.28 8.97 8.11
CA PHE A 147 13.16 9.52 6.76
C PHE A 147 14.45 10.24 6.37
N GLY A 148 15.15 9.71 5.37
CA GLY A 148 16.28 10.39 4.75
C GLY A 148 15.87 11.79 4.28
N THR A 149 16.74 12.78 4.49
CA THR A 149 16.50 14.17 4.13
C THR A 149 16.09 14.32 2.66
N PRO A 150 15.03 15.07 2.32
CA PRO A 150 14.70 15.37 0.93
C PRO A 150 15.78 16.29 0.33
N GLN A 151 16.49 15.81 -0.70
CA GLN A 151 17.40 16.65 -1.47
C GLN A 151 16.63 17.50 -2.48
N THR A 152 16.83 18.82 -2.42
CA THR A 152 16.43 19.78 -3.44
C THR A 152 17.16 19.47 -4.77
N PRO A 153 16.50 19.53 -5.94
CA PRO A 153 17.13 19.16 -7.20
C PRO A 153 18.19 20.19 -7.63
N ALA A 154 19.43 19.74 -7.79
CA ALA A 154 20.50 20.45 -8.50
C ALA A 154 20.76 19.79 -9.86
N SER A 155 20.92 20.62 -10.89
CA SER A 155 21.26 20.23 -12.27
C SER A 155 22.63 19.51 -12.39
N PRO A 156 22.92 18.81 -13.50
CA PRO A 156 23.79 17.64 -13.51
C PRO A 156 25.27 17.98 -13.69
N VAL A 157 26.14 17.30 -12.93
CA VAL A 157 27.56 17.15 -13.27
C VAL A 157 27.99 15.69 -13.03
N GLN A 158 28.73 15.19 -14.02
CA GLN A 158 29.27 13.84 -14.19
C GLN A 158 30.19 13.36 -13.06
N GLY A 159 30.09 12.06 -12.75
CA GLY A 159 31.25 11.19 -12.58
C GLY A 159 31.55 10.67 -11.16
N GLY A 160 31.39 9.35 -10.97
CA GLY A 160 32.17 8.57 -10.00
C GLY A 160 31.36 7.81 -8.93
N PRO A 161 31.52 6.48 -8.80
CA PRO A 161 30.64 5.63 -8.00
C PRO A 161 31.02 5.58 -6.51
N ALA A 162 30.03 5.69 -5.63
CA ALA A 162 30.14 5.33 -4.21
C ALA A 162 29.37 4.02 -3.97
N ASN A 163 30.11 2.96 -3.68
CA ASN A 163 29.62 1.69 -3.16
C ASN A 163 29.19 1.87 -1.69
N LEU A 164 27.94 1.54 -1.36
CA LEU A 164 27.50 1.29 0.01
C LEU A 164 27.30 -0.22 0.17
N SER A 165 28.28 -0.84 0.82
CA SER A 165 28.31 -2.26 1.17
C SER A 165 27.62 -2.44 2.53
N LEU A 166 26.48 -3.12 2.56
CA LEU A 166 25.84 -3.61 3.79
C LEU A 166 26.54 -4.91 4.19
N ASN A 167 27.59 -4.78 5.00
CA ASN A 167 28.22 -5.89 5.71
C ASN A 167 27.51 -6.06 7.05
N ALA A 168 26.69 -7.10 7.18
CA ALA A 168 26.20 -7.57 8.48
C ALA A 168 27.03 -8.79 8.89
N ASP A 169 27.98 -8.57 9.79
CA ASP A 169 28.79 -9.60 10.44
C ASP A 169 28.21 -9.84 11.85
N PRO A 170 27.73 -11.06 12.19
CA PRO A 170 27.15 -11.36 13.49
C PRO A 170 28.20 -11.98 14.43
N THR A 171 28.98 -11.16 15.15
CA THR A 171 29.78 -11.67 16.28
C THR A 171 29.93 -10.66 17.42
N SER A 172 29.26 -10.93 18.55
CA SER A 172 29.71 -10.62 19.91
C SER A 172 28.80 -11.36 20.91
N ASN A 173 29.17 -12.57 21.33
CA ASN A 173 29.85 -12.85 22.60
C ASN A 173 29.10 -12.32 23.84
N THR A 174 28.32 -13.21 24.46
CA THR A 174 28.04 -13.15 25.90
C THR A 174 28.56 -14.43 26.56
N THR A 175 29.29 -14.20 27.63
CA THR A 175 30.08 -15.07 28.51
C THR A 175 29.45 -16.42 28.90
N PRO A 176 30.21 -17.54 28.87
CA PRO A 176 29.82 -18.77 29.55
C PRO A 176 30.19 -18.70 31.04
N LEU A 177 29.23 -19.05 31.91
CA LEU A 177 29.48 -19.26 33.33
C LEU A 177 30.44 -20.45 33.51
N THR A 178 31.54 -20.16 34.18
CA THR A 178 32.55 -21.12 34.65
C THR A 178 31.94 -21.97 35.78
N MET A 179 31.90 -23.29 35.62
CA MET A 179 31.85 -24.23 36.75
C MET A 179 33.22 -24.91 36.85
N HIS A 180 33.90 -24.67 37.96
CA HIS A 180 35.10 -25.37 38.39
C HIS A 180 34.79 -26.06 39.72
N ASP A 181 34.69 -27.39 39.68
CA ASP A 181 35.15 -28.39 40.65
C ASP A 181 34.68 -29.74 40.07
N GLY A 182 35.47 -30.79 39.93
CA GLY A 182 36.65 -31.17 40.68
C GLY A 182 36.51 -32.64 41.07
N GLU A 183 36.24 -33.56 40.13
CA GLU A 183 36.39 -34.99 40.43
C GLU A 183 36.89 -35.79 39.22
N LYS A 184 38.00 -36.49 39.47
CA LYS A 184 38.85 -37.14 38.47
C LYS A 184 38.57 -38.64 38.54
N VAL A 185 37.70 -39.15 37.66
CA VAL A 185 37.45 -40.60 37.56
C VAL A 185 38.39 -41.20 36.51
N THR A 186 39.38 -41.96 36.97
CA THR A 186 40.21 -42.85 36.15
C THR A 186 39.41 -44.06 35.67
N PRO A 187 39.56 -44.52 34.40
CA PRO A 187 38.92 -45.74 33.94
C PRO A 187 39.61 -46.99 34.51
N GLY A 188 38.83 -47.91 35.08
CA GLY A 188 39.27 -49.28 35.36
C GLY A 188 39.28 -50.16 34.10
N PRO A 189 40.05 -51.26 34.07
CA PRO A 189 40.38 -51.99 32.83
C PRO A 189 39.31 -52.98 32.36
N ASP A 190 38.15 -53.09 33.01
CA ASP A 190 37.09 -54.02 32.59
C ASP A 190 35.85 -53.24 32.16
N GLY A 191 35.64 -53.17 30.85
CA GLY A 191 34.52 -52.48 30.21
C GLY A 191 33.15 -53.06 30.57
N SER A 192 32.62 -52.67 31.72
CA SER A 192 31.25 -52.95 32.15
C SER A 192 30.61 -51.67 32.69
N ILE A 193 29.56 -51.21 32.01
CA ILE A 193 28.71 -50.09 32.45
C ILE A 193 27.68 -50.66 33.45
N PRO A 194 27.52 -50.10 34.66
CA PRO A 194 26.43 -50.48 35.55
C PRO A 194 25.12 -49.83 35.09
N SER A 195 24.13 -50.67 34.80
CA SER A 195 22.74 -50.28 34.50
C SER A 195 21.96 -50.02 35.79
N GLU A 196 22.16 -48.90 36.49
CA GLU A 196 21.30 -48.51 37.62
C GLU A 196 21.21 -46.97 37.77
N HIS A 197 20.38 -46.31 36.96
CA HIS A 197 19.63 -45.09 37.35
C HIS A 197 18.69 -44.65 36.21
N PHE A 198 17.54 -45.31 36.12
CA PHE A 198 16.35 -44.72 35.50
C PHE A 198 15.29 -44.64 36.58
N GLY A 199 15.00 -43.41 37.01
CA GLY A 199 13.86 -43.11 37.86
C GLY A 199 12.56 -43.46 37.14
N GLU A 200 11.60 -43.97 37.91
CA GLU A 200 10.28 -44.37 37.46
C GLU A 200 9.52 -43.23 36.75
N PRO A 201 8.61 -43.55 35.81
CA PRO A 201 7.72 -42.57 35.20
C PRO A 201 6.71 -42.07 36.23
N GLN A 202 6.68 -40.76 36.48
CA GLN A 202 5.60 -40.16 37.27
C GLN A 202 4.27 -40.25 36.52
N THR A 203 3.31 -40.94 37.12
CA THR A 203 1.89 -40.94 36.75
C THR A 203 1.31 -39.52 36.75
N PRO A 204 0.44 -39.16 35.78
CA PRO A 204 -0.28 -37.90 35.80
C PRO A 204 -1.25 -37.86 37.00
N ALA A 205 -1.19 -36.76 37.76
CA ALA A 205 -2.10 -36.50 38.86
C ALA A 205 -3.54 -36.34 38.35
N THR A 206 -4.47 -37.05 39.00
CA THR A 206 -5.92 -36.89 38.86
C THR A 206 -6.34 -35.51 39.38
N PRO A 207 -7.11 -34.69 38.64
CA PRO A 207 -7.69 -33.49 39.20
C PRO A 207 -8.84 -33.87 40.15
N ALA A 208 -8.76 -33.31 41.36
CA ALA A 208 -9.77 -33.48 42.40
C ALA A 208 -11.12 -32.91 41.96
N GLN A 209 -12.16 -33.73 42.05
CA GLN A 209 -13.54 -33.29 42.15
C GLN A 209 -13.73 -32.48 43.44
N GLY A 210 -13.97 -31.18 43.27
CA GLY A 210 -14.43 -30.26 44.31
C GLY A 210 -15.54 -29.39 43.71
N GLY A 211 -16.69 -29.38 44.39
CA GLY A 211 -17.97 -28.85 43.92
C GLY A 211 -18.10 -27.33 43.77
N PRO A 212 -19.33 -26.84 43.53
CA PRO A 212 -19.59 -25.75 42.62
C PRO A 212 -19.65 -24.39 43.34
N ASN A 213 -18.90 -23.41 42.84
CA ASN A 213 -19.18 -22.00 43.08
C ASN A 213 -19.69 -21.37 41.79
N HIS A 214 -20.98 -21.05 41.81
CA HIS A 214 -21.70 -20.27 40.82
C HIS A 214 -21.09 -18.86 40.73
N LEU A 215 -20.38 -18.57 39.64
CA LEU A 215 -20.23 -17.21 39.12
C LEU A 215 -20.66 -17.24 37.66
N SER A 216 -21.97 -17.01 37.45
CA SER A 216 -22.55 -16.77 36.14
C SER A 216 -22.03 -15.45 35.58
N LEU A 217 -21.08 -15.53 34.65
CA LEU A 217 -20.89 -14.48 33.65
C LEU A 217 -21.72 -14.86 32.43
N ASN A 218 -23.01 -14.51 32.48
CA ASN A 218 -23.83 -14.39 31.29
C ASN A 218 -23.38 -13.13 30.54
N ALA A 219 -22.46 -13.28 29.60
CA ALA A 219 -22.26 -12.30 28.55
C ALA A 219 -23.04 -12.77 27.33
N GLU A 220 -24.24 -12.21 27.17
CA GLU A 220 -25.07 -12.36 26.00
C GLU A 220 -24.35 -11.75 24.78
N PRO A 221 -24.33 -12.40 23.60
CA PRO A 221 -23.80 -11.77 22.39
C PRO A 221 -24.67 -10.55 22.03
N PRO A 222 -24.08 -9.41 21.61
CA PRO A 222 -24.87 -8.26 21.20
C PRO A 222 -25.74 -8.63 19.99
N GLN A 223 -27.05 -8.55 20.20
CA GLN A 223 -28.09 -8.66 19.20
C GLN A 223 -27.83 -7.66 18.06
N ARG A 224 -27.85 -8.15 16.82
CA ARG A 224 -27.85 -7.31 15.62
C ARG A 224 -29.08 -6.40 15.65
N SER A 225 -28.86 -5.10 15.53
CA SER A 225 -29.93 -4.11 15.33
C SER A 225 -30.54 -4.28 13.93
N PRO A 226 -31.88 -4.32 13.77
CA PRO A 226 -32.53 -4.31 12.47
C PRO A 226 -32.69 -2.84 12.03
N TYR A 227 -31.75 -2.35 11.23
CA TYR A 227 -31.99 -1.17 10.39
C TYR A 227 -32.50 -1.66 9.03
N GLU A 228 -33.80 -1.95 8.95
CA GLU A 228 -34.54 -1.87 7.68
C GLU A 228 -34.89 -0.39 7.47
N GLY A 229 -34.02 0.29 6.72
CA GLY A 229 -34.33 1.59 6.13
C GLY A 229 -34.16 1.46 4.62
N GLU A 230 -35.27 1.27 3.90
CA GLU A 230 -35.31 1.37 2.45
C GLU A 230 -34.88 2.78 2.04
N VAL A 231 -33.66 2.92 1.51
CA VAL A 231 -33.24 4.13 0.82
C VAL A 231 -33.56 3.92 -0.66
N GLN A 232 -34.67 4.51 -1.11
CA GLN A 232 -34.97 4.64 -2.53
C GLN A 232 -33.85 5.45 -3.20
N ALA A 233 -33.09 4.81 -4.08
CA ALA A 233 -32.18 5.50 -4.97
C ALA A 233 -32.99 6.40 -5.93
N PRO A 234 -32.54 7.64 -6.21
CA PRO A 234 -33.19 8.47 -7.21
C PRO A 234 -33.03 7.83 -8.59
N VAL A 235 -34.17 7.57 -9.23
CA VAL A 235 -34.24 7.19 -10.65
C VAL A 235 -33.80 8.41 -11.46
N TYR A 236 -32.58 8.37 -11.97
CA TYR A 236 -32.12 9.29 -13.00
C TYR A 236 -32.57 8.75 -14.37
N ASP A 237 -33.39 9.53 -15.06
CA ASP A 237 -33.79 9.32 -16.45
C ASP A 237 -32.82 10.15 -17.32
N PRO A 238 -31.79 9.55 -17.96
CA PRO A 238 -30.88 10.30 -18.81
C PRO A 238 -31.59 10.62 -20.13
N ALA A 239 -31.84 11.92 -20.35
CA ALA A 239 -32.29 12.43 -21.64
C ALA A 239 -31.29 12.05 -22.76
N PRO A 240 -31.77 11.80 -24.01
CA PRO A 240 -30.90 11.40 -25.11
C PRO A 240 -29.99 12.57 -25.52
N LEU A 241 -28.69 12.46 -25.25
CA LEU A 241 -27.70 13.39 -25.79
C LEU A 241 -27.36 12.99 -27.24
N GLU A 242 -27.47 13.95 -28.15
CA GLU A 242 -27.14 13.78 -29.57
C GLU A 242 -25.66 13.43 -29.77
N PRO A 243 -25.32 12.57 -30.75
CA PRO A 243 -23.95 12.15 -31.00
C PRO A 243 -23.16 13.26 -31.72
N GLY A 244 -22.51 14.12 -30.93
CA GLY A 244 -21.42 14.98 -31.38
C GLY A 244 -20.17 14.14 -31.64
N GLN A 245 -19.69 14.15 -32.88
CA GLN A 245 -18.51 13.41 -33.35
C GLN A 245 -17.25 13.78 -32.55
N MET A 246 -16.78 12.86 -31.70
CA MET A 246 -15.43 12.93 -31.16
C MET A 246 -14.42 12.45 -32.21
N PRO A 247 -13.23 13.07 -32.30
CA PRO A 247 -12.18 12.65 -33.22
C PRO A 247 -11.71 11.23 -32.88
N SER A 248 -11.67 10.35 -33.90
CA SER A 248 -11.13 9.00 -33.78
C SER A 248 -9.70 9.02 -33.27
N THR A 249 -9.50 8.61 -32.02
CA THR A 249 -8.20 8.17 -31.51
C THR A 249 -7.91 6.77 -32.06
N SER A 250 -7.63 6.70 -33.35
CA SER A 250 -7.09 5.51 -33.99
C SER A 250 -5.62 5.39 -33.61
N ASP A 251 -5.33 4.83 -32.44
CA ASP A 251 -4.10 4.09 -32.09
C ASP A 251 -4.15 3.65 -30.61
N VAL A 252 -5.30 3.17 -30.14
CA VAL A 252 -5.33 2.35 -28.92
C VAL A 252 -4.73 1.01 -29.30
N ARG A 253 -3.43 0.83 -29.02
CA ARG A 253 -2.84 -0.51 -28.92
C ARG A 253 -3.65 -1.27 -27.88
N THR A 254 -4.58 -2.10 -28.33
CA THR A 254 -5.10 -3.17 -27.48
C THR A 254 -3.86 -3.94 -27.03
N PRO A 255 -3.54 -4.00 -25.73
CA PRO A 255 -2.43 -4.82 -25.28
C PRO A 255 -2.73 -6.22 -25.78
N VAL A 256 -1.94 -6.69 -26.75
CA VAL A 256 -1.96 -8.08 -27.20
C VAL A 256 -1.30 -8.86 -26.06
N GLY A 257 -2.04 -8.97 -24.95
CA GLY A 257 -1.75 -9.89 -23.87
C GLY A 257 -1.99 -11.27 -24.44
N GLY A 258 -0.96 -11.83 -25.07
CA GLY A 258 -0.93 -13.24 -25.40
C GLY A 258 -1.31 -14.03 -24.16
N ALA A 259 -2.13 -15.07 -24.35
CA ALA A 259 -2.59 -15.96 -23.28
C ALA A 259 -1.43 -16.25 -22.32
N THR A 260 -1.56 -15.74 -21.11
CA THR A 260 -0.50 -15.81 -20.14
C THR A 260 -0.38 -17.27 -19.73
N PRO A 261 0.78 -17.92 -19.89
CA PRO A 261 0.91 -19.31 -19.48
C PRO A 261 0.71 -19.37 -17.97
N GLU A 262 -0.43 -19.91 -17.57
CA GLU A 262 -0.68 -20.25 -16.17
C GLU A 262 0.26 -21.39 -15.80
N VAL A 263 1.00 -21.19 -14.72
CA VAL A 263 1.95 -22.18 -14.23
C VAL A 263 1.19 -23.11 -13.29
N PRO A 264 1.03 -24.41 -13.62
CA PRO A 264 0.33 -25.34 -12.75
C PRO A 264 1.17 -25.63 -11.50
N ASP A 265 0.53 -25.63 -10.34
CA ASP A 265 1.10 -25.95 -9.03
C ASP A 265 2.44 -25.24 -8.73
N PRO A 266 2.50 -23.89 -8.80
CA PRO A 266 3.72 -23.16 -8.56
C PRO A 266 4.07 -23.17 -7.07
N TYR A 267 5.35 -23.34 -6.78
CA TYR A 267 5.94 -23.19 -5.46
C TYR A 267 6.76 -21.90 -5.42
N LEU A 268 6.57 -21.12 -4.35
CA LEU A 268 7.30 -19.91 -4.05
C LEU A 268 8.19 -20.16 -2.83
N ASN A 269 9.51 -20.07 -3.01
CA ASN A 269 10.51 -20.36 -1.97
C ASN A 269 10.32 -21.75 -1.33
N GLY A 270 9.91 -22.76 -2.11
CA GLY A 270 9.68 -24.11 -1.63
C GLY A 270 8.33 -24.34 -0.92
N HIS A 271 7.46 -23.34 -0.87
CA HIS A 271 6.09 -23.46 -0.36
C HIS A 271 5.08 -23.39 -1.51
N PRO A 272 3.97 -24.14 -1.47
CA PRO A 272 2.91 -23.96 -2.47
C PRO A 272 2.39 -22.52 -2.40
N VAL A 273 2.02 -21.94 -3.54
CA VAL A 273 1.35 -20.63 -3.55
C VAL A 273 0.04 -20.71 -2.76
N ASP A 274 -0.22 -19.70 -1.92
CA ASP A 274 -1.41 -19.64 -1.06
C ASP A 274 -2.71 -19.61 -1.87
N GLU A 275 -3.78 -20.16 -1.29
CA GLU A 275 -5.12 -20.10 -1.90
C GLU A 275 -5.56 -18.66 -2.16
N GLY A 276 -6.17 -18.43 -3.33
CA GLY A 276 -6.60 -17.10 -3.78
C GLY A 276 -5.51 -16.29 -4.50
N PHE A 277 -4.27 -16.75 -4.47
CA PHE A 277 -3.20 -16.21 -5.31
C PHE A 277 -2.87 -17.18 -6.44
N ARG A 278 -2.34 -16.64 -7.54
CA ARG A 278 -1.74 -17.44 -8.61
C ARG A 278 -0.48 -16.80 -9.14
N LEU A 279 0.40 -17.63 -9.69
CA LEU A 279 1.61 -17.17 -10.33
C LEU A 279 1.37 -16.97 -11.83
N VAL A 280 1.68 -15.77 -12.31
CA VAL A 280 1.49 -15.38 -13.70
C VAL A 280 2.86 -15.03 -14.31
N ALA A 281 3.16 -15.59 -15.47
CA ALA A 281 4.40 -15.33 -16.20
C ALA A 281 4.15 -14.39 -17.39
N LEU A 282 4.68 -13.17 -17.33
CA LEU A 282 4.51 -12.14 -18.34
C LEU A 282 5.77 -11.97 -19.18
N THR A 283 5.60 -11.77 -20.48
CA THR A 283 6.69 -11.47 -21.41
C THR A 283 7.04 -9.98 -21.31
N PRO A 284 8.29 -9.62 -20.96
CA PRO A 284 8.71 -8.23 -20.96
C PRO A 284 8.84 -7.67 -22.38
N GLU A 285 8.63 -6.37 -22.51
CA GLU A 285 8.89 -5.59 -23.71
C GLU A 285 10.42 -5.46 -23.96
N PRO A 286 10.85 -4.97 -25.15
CA PRO A 286 12.27 -4.81 -25.45
C PRO A 286 13.05 -3.90 -24.48
N ASP A 287 12.37 -2.98 -23.79
CA ASP A 287 12.94 -2.13 -22.74
C ASP A 287 13.02 -2.84 -21.37
N GLY A 288 12.53 -4.08 -21.28
CA GLY A 288 12.47 -4.88 -20.07
C GLY A 288 11.25 -4.58 -19.18
N SER A 289 10.38 -3.65 -19.56
CA SER A 289 9.15 -3.37 -18.83
C SER A 289 8.12 -4.47 -19.07
N VAL A 290 7.15 -4.62 -18.17
CA VAL A 290 6.03 -5.55 -18.33
C VAL A 290 4.74 -4.77 -18.28
N VAL A 291 3.87 -4.98 -19.26
CA VAL A 291 2.53 -4.38 -19.30
C VAL A 291 1.49 -5.41 -18.88
N TYR A 292 0.63 -5.04 -17.93
CA TYR A 292 -0.54 -5.84 -17.56
C TYR A 292 -1.78 -4.95 -17.37
N ASP A 293 -2.95 -5.57 -17.41
CA ASP A 293 -4.22 -4.88 -17.17
C ASP A 293 -4.53 -4.86 -15.68
N ALA A 294 -4.48 -3.69 -15.07
CA ALA A 294 -4.65 -3.53 -13.63
C ALA A 294 -6.06 -3.85 -13.14
N ASN A 295 -7.07 -3.75 -14.01
CA ASN A 295 -8.45 -4.05 -13.62
C ASN A 295 -8.67 -5.54 -13.34
N ARG A 296 -7.79 -6.42 -13.84
CA ARG A 296 -7.91 -7.87 -13.67
C ARG A 296 -7.44 -8.39 -12.31
N TYR A 297 -6.71 -7.57 -11.55
CA TYR A 297 -6.03 -8.02 -10.34
C TYR A 297 -6.28 -7.07 -9.18
N ASP A 298 -6.62 -7.62 -8.02
CA ASP A 298 -6.72 -6.87 -6.76
C ASP A 298 -5.32 -6.55 -6.21
N SER A 299 -4.34 -7.43 -6.46
CA SER A 299 -2.94 -7.20 -6.12
C SER A 299 -1.99 -7.84 -7.14
N VAL A 300 -0.83 -7.20 -7.35
CA VAL A 300 0.24 -7.66 -8.23
C VAL A 300 1.58 -7.43 -7.55
N THR A 301 2.31 -8.51 -7.26
CA THR A 301 3.62 -8.46 -6.62
C THR A 301 4.69 -9.09 -7.52
N PRO A 302 5.77 -8.37 -7.89
CA PRO A 302 6.84 -8.96 -8.69
C PRO A 302 7.59 -10.03 -7.88
N VAL A 303 7.87 -11.16 -8.53
CA VAL A 303 8.54 -12.30 -7.90
C VAL A 303 9.88 -12.56 -8.58
N PRO A 304 11.00 -12.68 -7.83
CA PRO A 304 12.27 -13.04 -8.42
C PRO A 304 12.22 -14.46 -8.98
N ARG A 305 12.76 -14.66 -10.18
CA ARG A 305 12.80 -15.97 -10.86
C ARG A 305 13.38 -17.09 -9.98
N SER A 306 14.39 -16.78 -9.17
CA SER A 306 15.03 -17.75 -8.29
C SER A 306 14.13 -18.29 -7.18
N ALA A 307 13.03 -17.60 -6.87
CA ALA A 307 12.06 -18.04 -5.86
C ALA A 307 11.00 -19.00 -6.43
N VAL A 308 10.93 -19.18 -7.75
CA VAL A 308 9.84 -19.89 -8.41
C VAL A 308 10.29 -21.30 -8.81
N SER A 309 9.59 -22.32 -8.30
CA SER A 309 9.84 -23.72 -8.63
C SER A 309 8.54 -24.49 -8.85
N ASP A 310 8.62 -25.64 -9.50
CA ASP A 310 7.53 -26.61 -9.56
C ASP A 310 7.42 -27.42 -8.26
N SER A 311 6.45 -28.34 -8.20
CA SER A 311 6.23 -29.25 -7.07
C SER A 311 7.38 -30.24 -6.82
N ALA A 312 8.27 -30.44 -7.80
CA ALA A 312 9.50 -31.22 -7.65
C ALA A 312 10.70 -30.36 -7.19
N GLY A 313 10.47 -29.07 -6.92
CA GLY A 313 11.50 -28.11 -6.54
C GLY A 313 12.43 -27.71 -7.70
N GLN A 314 12.08 -28.06 -8.95
CA GLN A 314 12.84 -27.64 -10.11
C GLN A 314 12.43 -26.23 -10.54
N PRO A 315 13.39 -25.38 -10.95
CA PRO A 315 13.07 -24.05 -11.42
C PRO A 315 12.20 -24.11 -12.68
N ILE A 316 11.14 -23.30 -12.72
CA ILE A 316 10.18 -23.33 -13.83
C ILE A 316 10.85 -22.75 -15.10
N PRO A 317 10.85 -23.47 -16.24
CA PRO A 317 11.42 -22.99 -17.48
C PRO A 317 10.63 -21.78 -17.98
N GLY A 318 11.33 -20.77 -18.48
CA GLY A 318 10.68 -19.53 -18.91
C GLY A 318 11.69 -18.45 -19.24
N ASP A 319 12.64 -18.75 -20.13
CA ASP A 319 13.70 -17.80 -20.48
C ASP A 319 13.11 -16.47 -20.94
N GLY A 320 13.54 -15.39 -20.30
CA GLY A 320 13.06 -14.04 -20.56
C GLY A 320 11.71 -13.68 -19.93
N LEU A 321 10.98 -14.60 -19.30
CA LEU A 321 9.72 -14.30 -18.62
C LEU A 321 9.95 -13.67 -17.24
N ARG A 322 9.00 -12.83 -16.82
CA ARG A 322 8.91 -12.29 -15.46
C ARG A 322 7.71 -12.87 -14.73
N PHE A 323 7.93 -13.26 -13.49
CA PHE A 323 6.89 -13.84 -12.65
C PHE A 323 6.28 -12.79 -11.74
N PHE A 324 4.97 -12.85 -11.60
CA PHE A 324 4.19 -12.01 -10.70
C PHE A 324 3.26 -12.91 -9.90
N LEU A 325 3.20 -12.69 -8.60
CA LEU A 325 2.16 -13.23 -7.75
C LEU A 325 0.98 -12.28 -7.82
N VAL A 326 -0.17 -12.77 -8.28
CA VAL A 326 -1.36 -11.95 -8.45
C VAL A 326 -2.52 -12.52 -7.65
N GLN A 327 -3.40 -11.63 -7.21
CA GLN A 327 -4.73 -11.96 -6.71
C GLN A 327 -5.75 -11.47 -7.73
N ASP A 328 -6.62 -12.35 -8.20
CA ASP A 328 -7.62 -12.00 -9.21
C ASP A 328 -8.68 -11.07 -8.63
N ASN A 329 -9.03 -10.03 -9.38
CA ASN A 329 -10.18 -9.18 -9.07
C ASN A 329 -11.45 -9.83 -9.65
N PRO A 330 -12.40 -10.31 -8.81
CA PRO A 330 -13.61 -10.97 -9.31
C PRO A 330 -14.54 -10.05 -10.10
N LEU A 331 -14.36 -8.73 -10.00
CA LEU A 331 -15.11 -7.73 -10.79
C LEU A 331 -14.41 -7.40 -12.11
N GLY A 332 -13.14 -7.77 -12.26
CA GLY A 332 -12.28 -7.49 -13.39
C GLY A 332 -12.45 -8.44 -14.56
N ASP A 333 -13.68 -8.69 -15.00
CA ASP A 333 -13.98 -9.62 -16.09
C ASP A 333 -13.75 -8.96 -17.47
N PRO A 334 -12.72 -9.37 -18.24
CA PRO A 334 -12.44 -8.81 -19.55
C PRO A 334 -13.51 -9.14 -20.61
N GLU A 335 -14.37 -10.13 -20.35
CA GLU A 335 -15.48 -10.50 -21.24
C GLU A 335 -16.76 -9.71 -20.93
N ALA A 336 -16.81 -8.99 -19.80
CA ALA A 336 -17.99 -8.25 -19.40
C ALA A 336 -18.29 -7.08 -20.37
N PRO A 337 -19.58 -6.85 -20.74
CA PRO A 337 -19.96 -5.69 -21.54
C PRO A 337 -19.55 -4.38 -20.88
N GLY A 338 -18.80 -3.54 -21.62
CA GLY A 338 -18.33 -2.25 -21.12
C GLY A 338 -17.01 -2.31 -20.35
N TYR A 339 -16.36 -3.48 -20.25
CA TYR A 339 -15.01 -3.59 -19.73
C TYR A 339 -14.05 -2.66 -20.48
N ARG A 340 -13.27 -1.89 -19.73
CA ARG A 340 -12.19 -1.05 -20.25
C ARG A 340 -10.90 -1.47 -19.58
N SER A 341 -9.91 -1.86 -20.36
CA SER A 341 -8.59 -2.20 -19.83
C SER A 341 -7.90 -0.96 -19.26
N LEU A 342 -7.14 -1.17 -18.19
CA LEU A 342 -6.26 -0.16 -17.59
C LEU A 342 -4.82 -0.68 -17.66
N PRO A 343 -4.12 -0.50 -18.79
CA PRO A 343 -2.77 -1.01 -18.95
C PRO A 343 -1.80 -0.23 -18.05
N ILE A 344 -1.09 -0.95 -17.18
CA ILE A 344 0.00 -0.42 -16.36
C ILE A 344 1.31 -1.07 -16.82
N SER A 345 2.34 -0.24 -17.03
CA SER A 345 3.71 -0.70 -17.31
C SER A 345 4.54 -0.67 -16.03
N VAL A 346 5.16 -1.80 -15.69
CA VAL A 346 6.08 -1.94 -14.57
C VAL A 346 7.50 -2.13 -15.09
N GLN A 347 8.37 -1.20 -14.71
CA GLN A 347 9.78 -1.23 -15.07
C GLN A 347 10.55 -2.29 -14.27
N PRO A 348 11.69 -2.81 -14.81
CA PRO A 348 12.62 -3.60 -14.01
C PRO A 348 13.04 -2.85 -12.74
N PRO A 349 13.31 -3.55 -11.64
CA PRO A 349 14.14 -2.97 -10.59
C PRO A 349 15.49 -2.57 -11.22
N ALA A 350 15.97 -1.37 -10.90
CA ALA A 350 17.29 -0.91 -11.35
C ALA A 350 18.36 -1.89 -10.81
N GLY A 351 19.10 -2.51 -11.73
CA GLY A 351 20.12 -3.51 -11.42
C GLY A 351 21.43 -2.92 -10.93
#